data_AF-A7UC27-F1
#
_entry.id   AF-A7UC27-F1
#
_cell.length_a   1.000
_cell.length_b   1.000
_cell.length_c   1.000
_cell.angle_alpha   90.00
_cell.angle_beta   90.00
_cell.angle_gamma   90.00
#
_symmetry.space_group_name_H-M   'P 1'
#
loop_
_entity.id
_entity.type
_entity.pdbx_description
1 polymer ?
#
loop_
_entity_poly.entity_id
_entity_poly.type
_entity_poly.pdbx_seq_one_letter_code
_entity_poly.pdbx_strand_id
1 'polypeptide(L)'
;INKVYMSNGNYGMQTAAQNYYGKDLNNLSLPQLALLAGMPQAPNQYDPYSHPEAAQDRRNLVLSEMKNQGYISAEQYEKAVNTPITDGLQSLKSASNYPAYMDNYLKEVINQVEQETGYNLLTTGMDVYTNVDQEAQKHLWDIYNSDQYVSYPDDDLQVASTVVDVSNGKVIAQLGARHQASNVSFGTNQAVETNRDWGSAMKPITDYAPAIEYGVYDSTATMVNDIPYNYPGTSTPVYNWDRAYFGNITLQYALQQSRNVTAVETLNKVGLDRAKTFLNGLGIDYPSMHYANAISSNTTESNKQYGASSEKMAAAYAAFANGGTYYKPMYIHKVVFSDGSKKEFSNVGTRAMKETTAYMMTDMMKTVLTYGTGRGAYLPWLPQAGKTGTSNYTDEEVENHIKNTGYVAPDEMFVGYTRKYSMAVWTGYSNRLTPIVGDGFLVAAKVYRSMITYLSEDTHPEDWTMPDGLFRNGEFVFKNGARPIWTEPSTQQSSTAESSSSSSDSSTSQSSSTTPSTN
;
A
#
# COMPACT_ATOMS: atom_id res chain seq x y z
N ILE A 1 -29.19 -18.08 28.92
CA ILE A 1 -28.18 -17.91 29.99
C ILE A 1 -26.76 -18.11 29.48
N ASN A 2 -26.40 -19.22 28.81
CA ASN A 2 -24.98 -19.49 28.44
C ASN A 2 -24.50 -18.87 27.11
N LYS A 3 -25.40 -18.41 26.23
CA LYS A 3 -25.06 -17.90 24.89
C LYS A 3 -25.39 -16.42 24.66
N VAL A 4 -25.88 -15.74 25.70
CA VAL A 4 -26.32 -14.35 25.57
C VAL A 4 -25.11 -13.42 25.51
N TYR A 5 -25.09 -12.49 24.58
CA TYR A 5 -24.04 -11.48 24.49
C TYR A 5 -24.20 -10.46 25.61
N MET A 6 -23.09 -10.10 26.26
CA MET A 6 -23.05 -9.28 27.47
C MET A 6 -22.01 -8.16 27.37
N SER A 7 -21.71 -7.67 26.15
CA SER A 7 -20.68 -6.65 25.88
C SER A 7 -19.24 -7.08 26.26
N ASN A 8 -18.24 -6.30 25.84
CA ASN A 8 -16.81 -6.51 26.13
C ASN A 8 -16.30 -7.94 25.84
N GLY A 9 -16.79 -8.55 24.75
CA GLY A 9 -16.42 -9.92 24.34
C GLY A 9 -17.02 -11.03 25.22
N ASN A 10 -17.95 -10.72 26.13
CA ASN A 10 -18.53 -11.69 27.05
C ASN A 10 -19.74 -12.41 26.45
N TYR A 11 -19.69 -13.75 26.43
CA TYR A 11 -20.81 -14.62 26.10
C TYR A 11 -21.20 -15.48 27.29
N GLY A 12 -22.46 -15.37 27.68
CA GLY A 12 -23.04 -16.10 28.79
C GLY A 12 -22.91 -15.38 30.12
N MET A 13 -23.92 -15.55 30.96
CA MET A 13 -24.05 -14.88 32.25
C MET A 13 -22.88 -15.21 33.21
N GLN A 14 -22.39 -16.45 33.19
CA GLN A 14 -21.28 -16.89 34.04
C GLN A 14 -19.96 -16.22 33.63
N THR A 15 -19.68 -16.16 32.33
CA THR A 15 -18.50 -15.46 31.77
C THR A 15 -18.56 -13.97 32.10
N ALA A 16 -19.74 -13.35 31.94
CA ALA A 16 -19.93 -11.94 32.28
C ALA A 16 -19.75 -11.69 33.79
N ALA A 17 -20.26 -12.55 34.67
CA ALA A 17 -20.06 -12.42 36.12
C ALA A 17 -18.58 -12.46 36.50
N GLN A 18 -17.81 -13.36 35.89
CA GLN A 18 -16.37 -13.48 36.11
C GLN A 18 -15.60 -12.26 35.56
N ASN A 19 -15.96 -11.76 34.38
CA ASN A 19 -15.23 -10.63 33.78
C ASN A 19 -15.60 -9.28 34.39
N TYR A 20 -16.89 -8.99 34.64
CA TYR A 20 -17.31 -7.74 35.25
C TYR A 20 -16.99 -7.68 36.75
N TYR A 21 -17.08 -8.78 37.48
CA TYR A 21 -17.04 -8.77 38.94
C TYR A 21 -16.00 -9.71 39.58
N GLY A 22 -15.36 -10.60 38.81
CA GLY A 22 -14.44 -11.60 39.35
C GLY A 22 -15.13 -12.65 40.23
N LYS A 23 -16.42 -12.90 39.99
CA LYS A 23 -17.28 -13.75 40.83
C LYS A 23 -18.08 -14.73 40.00
N ASP A 24 -18.42 -15.87 40.61
CA ASP A 24 -19.46 -16.76 40.08
C ASP A 24 -20.84 -16.12 40.22
N LEU A 25 -21.78 -16.52 39.35
CA LEU A 25 -23.15 -15.98 39.36
C LEU A 25 -23.83 -16.05 40.74
N ASN A 26 -23.62 -17.14 41.47
CA ASN A 26 -24.21 -17.36 42.79
C ASN A 26 -23.64 -16.45 43.88
N ASN A 27 -22.52 -15.78 43.60
CA ASN A 27 -21.80 -14.90 44.53
C ASN A 27 -22.00 -13.41 44.20
N LEU A 28 -22.79 -13.09 43.17
CA LEU A 28 -23.12 -11.70 42.83
C LEU A 28 -24.08 -11.09 43.85
N SER A 29 -23.88 -9.80 44.15
CA SER A 29 -24.87 -9.05 44.91
C SER A 29 -26.13 -8.81 44.07
N LEU A 30 -27.26 -8.53 44.73
CA LEU A 30 -28.52 -8.21 44.05
C LEU A 30 -28.39 -7.12 42.96
N PRO A 31 -27.73 -5.96 43.19
CA PRO A 31 -27.55 -4.96 42.13
C PRO A 31 -26.62 -5.41 40.99
N GLN A 32 -25.61 -6.25 41.28
CA GLN A 32 -24.71 -6.82 40.25
C GLN A 32 -25.47 -7.81 39.35
N LEU A 33 -26.28 -8.69 39.97
CA LEU A 33 -27.13 -9.63 39.24
C LEU A 33 -28.19 -8.92 38.41
N ALA A 34 -28.80 -7.85 38.94
CA ALA A 34 -29.79 -7.05 38.22
C ALA A 34 -29.20 -6.35 36.99
N LEU A 35 -27.95 -5.86 37.06
CA LEU A 35 -27.26 -5.30 35.91
C LEU A 35 -27.09 -6.36 34.82
N LEU A 36 -26.52 -7.53 35.16
CA LEU A 36 -26.35 -8.62 34.19
C LEU A 36 -27.69 -9.11 33.64
N ALA A 37 -28.75 -9.19 34.45
CA ALA A 37 -30.08 -9.58 33.97
C ALA A 37 -30.68 -8.56 32.98
N GLY A 38 -30.39 -7.27 33.14
CA GLY A 38 -30.88 -6.19 32.27
C GLY A 38 -30.10 -6.01 30.97
N MET A 39 -28.82 -6.37 30.97
CA MET A 39 -27.86 -6.15 29.88
C MET A 39 -28.22 -6.82 28.54
N PRO A 40 -28.75 -8.06 28.48
CA PRO A 40 -29.07 -8.76 27.22
C PRO A 40 -29.91 -7.98 26.20
N GLN A 41 -30.74 -7.03 26.65
CA GLN A 41 -31.62 -6.27 25.76
C GLN A 41 -30.82 -5.36 24.81
N ALA A 42 -29.77 -4.72 25.30
CA ALA A 42 -28.88 -3.87 24.51
C ALA A 42 -27.49 -3.83 25.16
N PRO A 43 -26.69 -4.90 25.01
CA PRO A 43 -25.48 -5.10 25.81
C PRO A 43 -24.48 -3.94 25.73
N ASN A 44 -24.28 -3.36 24.55
CA ASN A 44 -23.35 -2.24 24.36
C ASN A 44 -23.88 -0.92 24.95
N GLN A 45 -25.20 -0.70 24.93
CA GLN A 45 -25.83 0.50 25.49
C GLN A 45 -25.88 0.45 27.02
N TYR A 46 -25.93 -0.76 27.59
CA TYR A 46 -25.98 -0.99 29.04
C TYR A 46 -24.63 -1.42 29.61
N ASP A 47 -23.55 -1.18 28.88
CA ASP A 47 -22.20 -1.46 29.35
C ASP A 47 -21.79 -0.42 30.43
N PRO A 48 -21.51 -0.84 31.68
CA PRO A 48 -21.21 0.09 32.76
C PRO A 48 -19.86 0.81 32.62
N TYR A 49 -18.95 0.35 31.75
CA TYR A 49 -17.68 1.02 31.52
C TYR A 49 -17.82 2.21 30.56
N SER A 50 -18.60 2.06 29.50
CA SER A 50 -18.80 3.10 28.47
C SER A 50 -20.03 3.97 28.71
N HIS A 51 -21.10 3.43 29.31
CA HIS A 51 -22.40 4.09 29.49
C HIS A 51 -22.95 3.89 30.92
N PRO A 52 -22.25 4.40 31.96
CA PRO A 52 -22.59 4.11 33.37
C PRO A 52 -24.00 4.56 33.78
N GLU A 53 -24.48 5.70 33.27
CA GLU A 53 -25.82 6.20 33.56
C GLU A 53 -26.91 5.30 32.96
N ALA A 54 -26.79 4.93 31.68
CA ALA A 54 -27.74 4.04 31.02
C ALA A 54 -27.74 2.63 31.64
N ALA A 55 -26.56 2.13 32.04
CA ALA A 55 -26.44 0.87 32.78
C ALA A 55 -27.14 0.94 34.15
N GLN A 56 -26.99 2.06 34.87
CA GLN A 56 -27.65 2.29 36.15
C GLN A 56 -29.17 2.35 36.02
N ASP A 57 -29.70 3.09 35.04
CA ASP A 57 -31.13 3.16 34.77
C ASP A 57 -31.70 1.80 34.42
N ARG A 58 -31.00 1.04 33.57
CA ARG A 58 -31.41 -0.31 33.19
C ARG A 58 -31.44 -1.27 34.37
N ARG A 59 -30.40 -1.26 35.22
CA ARG A 59 -30.33 -2.05 36.45
C ARG A 59 -31.50 -1.69 37.39
N ASN A 60 -31.77 -0.40 37.57
CA ASN A 60 -32.84 0.07 38.45
C ASN A 60 -34.23 -0.35 37.95
N LEU A 61 -34.44 -0.36 36.63
CA LEU A 61 -35.66 -0.90 36.01
C LEU A 61 -35.83 -2.41 36.30
N VAL A 62 -34.76 -3.20 36.20
CA VAL A 62 -34.82 -4.62 36.58
C VAL A 62 -35.19 -4.78 38.07
N LEU A 63 -34.57 -3.99 38.94
CA LEU A 63 -34.86 -4.03 40.38
C LEU A 63 -36.32 -3.64 40.68
N SER A 64 -36.88 -2.64 39.99
CA SER A 64 -38.28 -2.23 40.19
C SER A 64 -39.24 -3.33 39.77
N GLU A 65 -38.97 -4.00 38.65
CA GLU A 65 -39.77 -5.14 38.19
C GLU A 65 -39.69 -6.32 39.17
N MET A 66 -38.50 -6.62 39.71
CA MET A 66 -38.33 -7.67 40.73
C MET A 66 -39.13 -7.36 42.01
N LYS A 67 -39.17 -6.09 42.44
CA LYS A 67 -39.98 -5.66 43.59
C LYS A 67 -41.48 -5.79 43.29
N ASN A 68 -41.93 -5.30 42.13
CA ASN A 68 -43.34 -5.33 41.73
C ASN A 68 -43.89 -6.76 41.63
N GLN A 69 -43.04 -7.70 41.23
CA GLN A 69 -43.38 -9.13 41.13
C GLN A 69 -43.14 -9.91 42.45
N GLY A 70 -42.69 -9.24 43.51
CA GLY A 70 -42.51 -9.84 44.84
C GLY A 70 -41.26 -10.73 45.00
N TYR A 71 -40.30 -10.67 44.07
CA TYR A 71 -39.03 -11.40 44.20
C TYR A 71 -38.08 -10.79 45.24
N ILE A 72 -38.23 -9.50 45.54
CA ILE A 72 -37.45 -8.78 46.56
C ILE A 72 -38.36 -7.87 47.41
N SER A 73 -37.95 -7.61 48.65
CA SER A 73 -38.65 -6.69 49.55
C SER A 73 -38.41 -5.22 49.18
N ALA A 74 -39.25 -4.32 49.69
CA ALA A 74 -39.05 -2.87 49.53
C ALA A 74 -37.70 -2.41 50.10
N GLU A 75 -37.27 -2.97 51.23
CA GLU A 75 -35.99 -2.66 51.85
C GLU A 75 -34.80 -3.13 51.00
N GLN A 76 -34.88 -4.33 50.42
CA GLN A 76 -33.86 -4.85 49.50
C GLN A 76 -33.75 -3.99 48.23
N TYR A 77 -34.89 -3.55 47.69
CA TYR A 77 -34.94 -2.64 46.55
C TYR A 77 -34.24 -1.32 46.87
N GLU A 78 -34.61 -0.64 47.96
CA GLU A 78 -34.00 0.65 48.34
C GLU A 78 -32.49 0.53 48.54
N LYS A 79 -32.03 -0.57 49.16
CA LYS A 79 -30.59 -0.83 49.30
C LYS A 79 -29.89 -1.04 47.96
N ALA A 80 -30.51 -1.79 47.04
CA ALA A 80 -29.91 -2.13 45.75
C ALA A 80 -29.84 -0.93 44.80
N VAL A 81 -30.88 -0.09 44.72
CA VAL A 81 -30.88 1.08 43.82
C VAL A 81 -29.87 2.16 44.25
N ASN A 82 -29.61 2.27 45.56
CA ASN A 82 -28.62 3.18 46.14
C ASN A 82 -27.17 2.65 46.07
N THR A 83 -26.96 1.42 45.58
CA THR A 83 -25.62 0.89 45.36
C THR A 83 -25.00 1.52 44.10
N PRO A 84 -23.78 2.07 44.13
CA PRO A 84 -23.13 2.63 42.94
C PRO A 84 -23.00 1.61 41.80
N ILE A 85 -23.13 2.05 40.55
CA ILE A 85 -22.99 1.14 39.38
C ILE A 85 -21.58 0.52 39.28
N THR A 86 -20.59 1.20 39.87
CA THR A 86 -19.19 0.77 39.93
C THR A 86 -18.89 -0.23 41.04
N ASP A 87 -19.86 -0.57 41.89
CA ASP A 87 -19.64 -1.48 43.03
C ASP A 87 -19.17 -2.87 42.57
N GLY A 88 -17.95 -3.21 42.98
CA GLY A 88 -17.30 -4.47 42.68
C GLY A 88 -16.88 -4.66 41.21
N LEU A 89 -17.05 -3.66 40.33
CA LEU A 89 -16.58 -3.75 38.95
C LEU A 89 -15.06 -3.90 38.93
N GLN A 90 -14.59 -4.94 38.24
CA GLN A 90 -13.18 -5.15 37.96
C GLN A 90 -12.73 -4.16 36.89
N SER A 91 -11.44 -3.85 36.84
CA SER A 91 -10.87 -3.18 35.67
C SER A 91 -11.02 -4.08 34.44
N LEU A 92 -11.35 -3.49 33.29
CA LEU A 92 -11.35 -4.23 32.03
C LEU A 92 -9.97 -4.83 31.81
N LYS A 93 -9.89 -6.17 31.82
CA LYS A 93 -8.70 -6.88 31.38
C LYS A 93 -8.64 -6.80 29.86
N SER A 94 -8.08 -5.73 29.33
CA SER A 94 -7.66 -5.68 27.93
C SER A 94 -6.51 -6.66 27.75
N ALA A 95 -6.80 -7.80 27.14
CA ALA A 95 -5.79 -8.57 26.45
C ALA A 95 -6.49 -9.34 25.34
N SER A 96 -6.61 -8.70 24.18
CA SER A 96 -6.62 -9.47 22.94
C SER A 96 -5.35 -10.34 22.96
N ASN A 97 -5.52 -11.65 23.10
CA ASN A 97 -4.42 -12.58 23.39
C ASN A 97 -3.64 -12.95 22.11
N TYR A 98 -3.39 -11.97 21.23
CA TYR A 98 -2.65 -12.16 19.99
C TYR A 98 -1.28 -11.44 20.04
N PRO A 99 -0.25 -11.97 19.37
CA PRO A 99 1.05 -11.30 19.28
C PRO A 99 0.96 -9.95 18.56
N ALA A 100 1.73 -8.95 18.97
CA ALA A 100 1.69 -7.61 18.38
C ALA A 100 1.86 -7.60 16.85
N TYR A 101 2.67 -8.51 16.30
CA TYR A 101 2.87 -8.65 14.86
C TYR A 101 1.64 -9.08 14.08
N MET A 102 0.58 -9.57 14.74
CA MET A 102 -0.68 -9.97 14.12
C MET A 102 -1.71 -8.85 14.08
N ASP A 103 -1.47 -7.71 14.74
CA ASP A 103 -2.49 -6.69 14.98
C ASP A 103 -3.16 -6.17 13.70
N ASN A 104 -2.36 -5.65 12.76
CA ASN A 104 -2.86 -5.13 11.49
C ASN A 104 -3.48 -6.23 10.63
N TYR A 105 -2.90 -7.43 10.60
CA TYR A 105 -3.43 -8.54 9.81
C TYR A 105 -4.81 -8.99 10.32
N LEU A 106 -4.97 -9.12 11.64
CA LEU A 106 -6.23 -9.51 12.25
C LEU A 106 -7.32 -8.45 12.06
N LYS A 107 -6.96 -7.17 11.99
CA LYS A 107 -7.90 -6.09 11.62
C LYS A 107 -8.53 -6.35 10.26
N GLU A 108 -7.74 -6.73 9.25
CA GLU A 108 -8.27 -7.04 7.92
C GLU A 108 -9.01 -8.37 7.85
N VAL A 109 -8.61 -9.36 8.65
CA VAL A 109 -9.40 -10.59 8.83
C VAL A 109 -10.80 -10.27 9.36
N ILE A 110 -10.90 -9.43 10.39
CA ILE A 110 -12.20 -9.01 10.96
C ILE A 110 -13.01 -8.28 9.90
N ASN A 111 -12.41 -7.32 9.20
CA ASN A 111 -13.07 -6.56 8.13
C ASN A 111 -13.60 -7.49 7.03
N GLN A 112 -12.78 -8.44 6.55
CA GLN A 112 -13.20 -9.35 5.49
C GLN A 112 -14.32 -10.30 5.95
N VAL A 113 -14.23 -10.84 7.17
CA VAL A 113 -15.30 -11.68 7.74
C VAL A 113 -16.62 -10.89 7.79
N GLU A 114 -16.59 -9.66 8.29
CA GLU A 114 -17.79 -8.83 8.38
C GLU A 114 -18.40 -8.53 7.01
N GLN A 115 -17.58 -8.20 6.01
CA GLN A 115 -18.05 -7.99 4.63
C GLN A 115 -18.64 -9.25 3.99
N GLU A 116 -18.03 -10.41 4.24
CA GLU A 116 -18.39 -11.66 3.57
C GLU A 116 -19.53 -12.42 4.26
N THR A 117 -19.72 -12.24 5.56
CA THR A 117 -20.72 -12.98 6.33
C THR A 117 -21.77 -12.09 6.98
N GLY A 118 -21.57 -10.77 7.02
CA GLY A 118 -22.44 -9.83 7.74
C GLY A 118 -22.36 -9.96 9.27
N TYR A 119 -21.39 -10.71 9.80
CA TYR A 119 -21.21 -10.95 11.22
C TYR A 119 -19.90 -10.35 11.71
N ASN A 120 -19.94 -9.68 12.85
CA ASN A 120 -18.73 -9.19 13.48
C ASN A 120 -18.06 -10.34 14.26
N LEU A 121 -16.82 -10.67 13.90
CA LEU A 121 -16.03 -11.73 14.51
C LEU A 121 -15.89 -11.57 16.02
N LEU A 122 -15.72 -10.33 16.48
CA LEU A 122 -15.55 -10.01 17.90
C LEU A 122 -16.82 -10.25 18.71
N THR A 123 -17.98 -10.37 18.04
CA THR A 123 -19.29 -10.46 18.69
C THR A 123 -20.16 -11.68 18.34
N THR A 124 -19.67 -12.63 17.54
CA THR A 124 -20.54 -13.72 17.05
C THR A 124 -20.06 -15.12 17.41
N GLY A 125 -18.81 -15.28 17.86
CA GLY A 125 -18.24 -16.59 18.20
C GLY A 125 -18.20 -17.52 16.98
N MET A 126 -17.06 -17.57 16.31
CA MET A 126 -16.84 -18.40 15.11
C MET A 126 -15.35 -18.74 14.98
N ASP A 127 -15.04 -19.84 14.30
CA ASP A 127 -13.66 -20.18 13.97
C ASP A 127 -13.33 -19.65 12.58
N VAL A 128 -12.26 -18.85 12.48
CA VAL A 128 -11.79 -18.25 11.22
C VAL A 128 -10.43 -18.82 10.87
N TYR A 129 -10.32 -19.34 9.65
CA TYR A 129 -9.09 -19.88 9.11
C TYR A 129 -8.52 -18.89 8.09
N THR A 130 -7.36 -18.32 8.42
CA THR A 130 -6.71 -17.25 7.67
C THR A 130 -5.69 -17.80 6.67
N ASN A 131 -5.17 -16.93 5.81
CA ASN A 131 -4.12 -17.24 4.84
C ASN A 131 -2.73 -16.77 5.30
N VAL A 132 -2.62 -16.30 6.54
CA VAL A 132 -1.35 -15.79 7.08
C VAL A 132 -0.32 -16.92 7.14
N ASP A 133 0.88 -16.62 6.67
CA ASP A 133 2.06 -17.38 7.04
C ASP A 133 2.64 -16.71 8.29
N GLN A 134 2.53 -17.39 9.44
CA GLN A 134 2.89 -16.81 10.73
C GLN A 134 4.38 -16.47 10.82
N GLU A 135 5.24 -17.30 10.21
CA GLU A 135 6.68 -17.08 10.23
C GLU A 135 7.05 -15.92 9.30
N ALA A 136 6.44 -15.85 8.10
CA ALA A 136 6.60 -14.71 7.21
C ALA A 136 6.09 -13.40 7.84
N GLN A 137 4.92 -13.42 8.49
CA GLN A 137 4.36 -12.25 9.18
C GLN A 137 5.29 -11.77 10.31
N LYS A 138 5.82 -12.71 11.10
CA LYS A 138 6.78 -12.39 12.16
C LYS A 138 8.11 -11.88 11.58
N HIS A 139 8.61 -12.46 10.51
CA HIS A 139 9.82 -12.00 9.85
C HIS A 139 9.66 -10.57 9.31
N LEU A 140 8.51 -10.24 8.71
CA LEU A 140 8.20 -8.87 8.28
C LEU A 140 8.19 -7.89 9.45
N TRP A 141 7.64 -8.30 10.59
CA TRP A 141 7.69 -7.51 11.82
C TRP A 141 9.11 -7.29 12.34
N ASP A 142 9.95 -8.33 12.28
CA ASP A 142 11.34 -8.25 12.71
C ASP A 142 12.17 -7.35 11.76
N ILE A 143 11.87 -7.34 10.45
CA ILE A 143 12.46 -6.38 9.51
C ILE A 143 12.17 -4.93 9.93
N TYR A 144 10.94 -4.66 10.39
CA TYR A 144 10.47 -3.32 10.74
C TYR A 144 11.02 -2.80 12.05
N ASN A 145 11.16 -3.69 13.03
CA ASN A 145 11.32 -3.31 14.44
C ASN A 145 12.65 -3.80 15.05
N SER A 146 13.59 -4.26 14.22
CA SER A 146 14.94 -4.61 14.65
C SER A 146 16.00 -3.99 13.74
N ASP A 147 17.22 -3.84 14.28
CA ASP A 147 18.37 -3.30 13.54
C ASP A 147 19.10 -4.38 12.69
N GLN A 148 18.56 -5.60 12.62
CA GLN A 148 19.24 -6.74 11.99
C GLN A 148 19.17 -6.72 10.46
N TYR A 149 18.08 -6.21 9.89
CA TYR A 149 17.74 -6.41 8.46
C TYR A 149 17.86 -5.13 7.63
N VAL A 150 17.32 -4.03 8.16
CA VAL A 150 17.28 -2.74 7.46
C VAL A 150 17.67 -1.65 8.45
N SER A 151 18.63 -0.81 8.05
CA SER A 151 18.94 0.41 8.80
C SER A 151 17.97 1.51 8.38
N TYR A 152 17.24 2.03 9.37
CA TYR A 152 16.33 3.15 9.23
C TYR A 152 17.05 4.47 9.56
N PRO A 153 16.68 5.59 8.92
CA PRO A 153 17.28 6.90 9.21
C PRO A 153 16.95 7.39 10.63
N ASP A 154 15.78 7.01 11.14
CA ASP A 154 15.27 7.33 12.48
C ASP A 154 14.13 6.37 12.88
N ASP A 155 13.64 6.53 14.11
CA ASP A 155 12.53 5.75 14.67
C ASP A 155 11.15 6.21 14.17
N ASP A 156 11.05 7.38 13.54
CA ASP A 156 9.77 7.99 13.16
C ASP A 156 9.32 7.57 11.75
N LEU A 157 10.25 7.21 10.86
CA LEU A 157 9.94 6.73 9.51
C LEU A 157 9.04 5.48 9.57
N GLN A 158 7.88 5.54 8.94
CA GLN A 158 6.92 4.45 8.88
C GLN A 158 7.12 3.58 7.64
N VAL A 159 6.65 2.33 7.73
CA VAL A 159 6.66 1.36 6.63
C VAL A 159 5.32 0.66 6.60
N ALA A 160 4.80 0.42 5.40
CA ALA A 160 3.60 -0.38 5.18
C ALA A 160 3.82 -1.35 4.02
N SER A 161 3.58 -2.64 4.23
CA SER A 161 3.84 -3.67 3.22
C SER A 161 2.74 -4.72 3.20
N THR A 162 2.48 -5.24 2.01
CA THR A 162 1.62 -6.41 1.80
C THR A 162 2.33 -7.39 0.89
N VAL A 163 2.29 -8.68 1.25
CA VAL A 163 2.79 -9.79 0.44
C VAL A 163 1.62 -10.68 0.03
N VAL A 164 1.49 -10.90 -1.28
CA VAL A 164 0.45 -11.75 -1.86
C VAL A 164 1.05 -12.94 -2.61
N ASP A 165 0.40 -14.09 -2.51
CA ASP A 165 0.64 -15.23 -3.39
C ASP A 165 0.05 -14.92 -4.78
N VAL A 166 0.92 -14.96 -5.80
CA VAL A 166 0.55 -14.52 -7.15
C VAL A 166 -0.43 -15.48 -7.84
N SER A 167 -0.59 -16.70 -7.34
CA SER A 167 -1.44 -17.72 -7.96
C SER A 167 -2.91 -17.64 -7.54
N ASN A 168 -3.22 -16.92 -6.45
CA ASN A 168 -4.54 -16.99 -5.83
C ASN A 168 -4.97 -15.72 -5.05
N GLY A 169 -4.09 -14.71 -4.93
CA GLY A 169 -4.39 -13.45 -4.23
C GLY A 169 -4.45 -13.56 -2.71
N LYS A 170 -4.02 -14.69 -2.12
CA LYS A 170 -3.94 -14.83 -0.68
C LYS A 170 -2.90 -13.86 -0.12
N VAL A 171 -3.31 -13.09 0.88
CA VAL A 171 -2.40 -12.21 1.63
C VAL A 171 -1.71 -13.04 2.70
N ILE A 172 -0.42 -13.30 2.51
CA ILE A 172 0.35 -14.18 3.42
C ILE A 172 1.03 -13.39 4.55
N ALA A 173 1.32 -12.12 4.32
CA ALA A 173 1.84 -11.21 5.33
C ALA A 173 1.43 -9.75 5.03
N GLN A 174 1.11 -8.98 6.06
CA GLN A 174 0.81 -7.55 5.96
C GLN A 174 1.13 -6.82 7.26
N LEU A 175 1.80 -5.68 7.16
CA LEU A 175 2.08 -4.81 8.30
C LEU A 175 2.02 -3.36 7.86
N GLY A 176 1.32 -2.51 8.61
CA GLY A 176 1.00 -1.14 8.23
C GLY A 176 1.69 -0.04 9.04
N ALA A 177 2.55 -0.37 10.02
CA ALA A 177 3.29 0.63 10.78
C ALA A 177 4.55 0.03 11.44
N ARG A 178 5.56 0.90 11.68
CA ARG A 178 6.69 0.63 12.57
C ARG A 178 6.35 1.11 13.97
N HIS A 179 6.87 0.43 15.00
CA HIS A 179 6.79 0.86 16.40
C HIS A 179 5.36 1.20 16.88
N GLN A 180 4.36 0.44 16.41
CA GLN A 180 2.98 0.62 16.86
C GLN A 180 2.89 0.39 18.38
N ALA A 181 2.23 1.32 19.08
CA ALA A 181 2.11 1.27 20.53
C ALA A 181 1.38 0.00 20.99
N SER A 182 1.96 -0.71 21.97
CA SER A 182 1.46 -2.01 22.44
C SER A 182 0.12 -1.94 23.20
N ASN A 183 -0.30 -0.74 23.61
CA ASN A 183 -1.58 -0.50 24.27
C ASN A 183 -2.73 -0.18 23.29
N VAL A 184 -2.47 -0.19 21.98
CA VAL A 184 -3.48 0.02 20.93
C VAL A 184 -3.75 -1.29 20.22
N SER A 185 -4.97 -1.82 20.35
CA SER A 185 -5.45 -2.93 19.54
C SER A 185 -6.03 -2.41 18.22
N PHE A 186 -5.73 -3.11 17.13
CA PHE A 186 -6.17 -2.79 15.77
C PHE A 186 -5.80 -1.36 15.36
N GLY A 187 -4.53 -1.00 15.58
CA GLY A 187 -3.97 0.30 15.28
C GLY A 187 -4.04 0.70 13.79
N THR A 188 -3.39 1.80 13.44
CA THR A 188 -3.37 2.27 12.06
C THR A 188 -2.74 1.21 11.16
N ASN A 189 -3.47 0.80 10.12
CA ASN A 189 -2.96 -0.13 9.12
C ASN A 189 -2.78 0.61 7.79
N GLN A 190 -1.66 1.32 7.62
CA GLN A 190 -1.37 2.09 6.40
C GLN A 190 -1.29 1.20 5.15
N ALA A 191 -1.19 -0.13 5.30
CA ALA A 191 -1.12 -1.08 4.17
C ALA A 191 -2.41 -1.15 3.35
N VAL A 192 -3.56 -0.77 3.94
CA VAL A 192 -4.88 -0.74 3.28
C VAL A 192 -5.44 0.68 3.09
N GLU A 193 -4.77 1.70 3.64
CA GLU A 193 -5.15 3.10 3.42
C GLU A 193 -4.69 3.58 2.03
N THR A 194 -5.49 4.41 1.38
CA THR A 194 -5.19 5.01 0.06
C THR A 194 -4.96 6.52 0.13
N ASN A 195 -4.64 7.02 1.33
CA ASN A 195 -4.40 8.42 1.63
C ASN A 195 -2.94 8.88 1.36
N ARG A 196 -2.13 8.03 0.73
CA ARG A 196 -0.74 8.30 0.34
C ARG A 196 -0.57 8.11 -1.15
N ASP A 197 0.35 8.88 -1.73
CA ASP A 197 0.67 8.78 -3.15
C ASP A 197 1.63 7.60 -3.37
N TRP A 198 1.47 6.82 -4.44
CA TRP A 198 2.34 5.73 -4.88
C TRP A 198 3.27 6.12 -6.02
N GLY A 199 3.21 7.37 -6.46
CA GLY A 199 4.17 7.99 -7.35
C GLY A 199 4.45 7.18 -8.62
N SER A 200 5.73 7.10 -8.98
CA SER A 200 6.19 6.35 -10.16
C SER A 200 5.93 4.83 -10.14
N ALA A 201 5.50 4.24 -9.02
CA ALA A 201 5.08 2.84 -9.01
C ALA A 201 3.76 2.63 -9.78
N MET A 202 3.02 3.70 -10.10
CA MET A 202 1.82 3.64 -10.95
C MET A 202 2.15 3.39 -12.43
N LYS A 203 3.34 3.79 -12.90
CA LYS A 203 3.68 3.78 -14.34
C LYS A 203 3.42 2.44 -15.04
N PRO A 204 3.86 1.28 -14.50
CA PRO A 204 3.62 0.00 -15.15
C PRO A 204 2.15 -0.28 -15.42
N ILE A 205 1.26 0.05 -14.48
CA ILE A 205 -0.15 -0.31 -14.53
C ILE A 205 -1.05 0.78 -15.15
N THR A 206 -0.62 2.04 -15.09
CA THR A 206 -1.39 3.18 -15.63
C THR A 206 -1.06 3.49 -17.09
N ASP A 207 0.21 3.34 -17.50
CA ASP A 207 0.67 3.83 -18.81
C ASP A 207 1.20 2.70 -19.68
N TYR A 208 2.26 2.03 -19.23
CA TYR A 208 3.06 1.16 -20.10
C TYR A 208 2.32 -0.16 -20.41
N ALA A 209 1.75 -0.82 -19.40
CA ALA A 209 0.97 -2.04 -19.63
C ALA A 209 -0.27 -1.80 -20.49
N PRO A 210 -1.13 -0.79 -20.24
CA PRO A 210 -2.26 -0.54 -21.13
C PRO A 210 -1.82 -0.10 -22.54
N ALA A 211 -0.71 0.62 -22.70
CA ALA A 211 -0.17 0.94 -24.02
C ALA A 211 0.22 -0.32 -24.81
N ILE A 212 0.83 -1.30 -24.15
CA ILE A 212 1.09 -2.60 -24.77
C ILE A 212 -0.23 -3.35 -24.99
N GLU A 213 -1.12 -3.44 -24.01
CA GLU A 213 -2.37 -4.22 -24.10
C GLU A 213 -3.24 -3.77 -25.28
N TYR A 214 -3.42 -2.46 -25.43
CA TYR A 214 -4.27 -1.85 -26.46
C TYR A 214 -3.54 -1.58 -27.78
N GLY A 215 -2.31 -2.06 -27.93
CA GLY A 215 -1.56 -2.00 -29.20
C GLY A 215 -1.07 -0.60 -29.58
N VAL A 216 -0.94 0.31 -28.63
CA VAL A 216 -0.21 1.58 -28.82
C VAL A 216 1.27 1.26 -29.10
N TYR A 217 1.81 0.28 -28.36
CA TYR A 217 3.16 -0.24 -28.57
C TYR A 217 3.13 -1.75 -28.84
N ASP A 218 3.95 -2.17 -29.80
CA ASP A 218 4.09 -3.56 -30.23
C ASP A 218 5.48 -4.15 -29.93
N SER A 219 6.40 -3.36 -29.36
CA SER A 219 7.74 -3.79 -28.96
C SER A 219 8.25 -3.03 -27.74
N THR A 220 9.12 -3.66 -26.95
CA THR A 220 9.89 -2.98 -25.89
C THR A 220 11.00 -2.07 -26.45
N ALA A 221 11.32 -2.22 -27.74
CA ALA A 221 12.25 -1.36 -28.48
C ALA A 221 11.59 -0.08 -29.04
N THR A 222 10.27 0.11 -28.91
CA THR A 222 9.59 1.28 -29.47
C THR A 222 10.23 2.57 -28.94
N MET A 223 10.58 3.48 -29.86
CA MET A 223 11.14 4.78 -29.48
C MET A 223 10.05 5.69 -28.91
N VAL A 224 10.33 6.28 -27.75
CA VAL A 224 9.52 7.29 -27.07
C VAL A 224 10.34 8.56 -26.84
N ASN A 225 9.66 9.70 -26.74
CA ASN A 225 10.31 11.01 -26.73
C ASN A 225 10.46 11.53 -25.30
N ASP A 226 11.67 11.54 -24.77
CA ASP A 226 12.00 12.21 -23.51
C ASP A 226 12.52 13.62 -23.80
N ILE A 227 11.61 14.53 -24.16
CA ILE A 227 11.85 15.94 -24.51
C ILE A 227 10.88 16.85 -23.73
N PRO A 228 11.09 18.19 -23.66
CA PRO A 228 10.15 19.08 -22.98
C PRO A 228 8.69 18.84 -23.41
N TYR A 229 7.82 18.63 -22.43
CA TYR A 229 6.43 18.24 -22.63
C TYR A 229 5.53 18.91 -21.59
N ASN A 230 4.29 19.23 -21.97
CA ASN A 230 3.27 19.75 -21.07
C ASN A 230 2.21 18.70 -20.83
N TYR A 231 1.56 18.74 -19.66
CA TYR A 231 0.37 17.94 -19.45
C TYR A 231 -0.64 18.22 -20.58
N PRO A 232 -1.23 17.17 -21.19
CA PRO A 232 -2.09 17.37 -22.35
C PRO A 232 -3.25 18.32 -22.03
N GLY A 233 -3.48 19.28 -22.92
CA GLY A 233 -4.52 20.31 -22.77
C GLY A 233 -4.17 21.46 -21.83
N THR A 234 -2.92 21.55 -21.33
CA THR A 234 -2.48 22.62 -20.44
C THR A 234 -1.15 23.24 -20.89
N SER A 235 -0.77 24.34 -20.26
CA SER A 235 0.58 24.92 -20.35
C SER A 235 1.49 24.49 -19.20
N THR A 236 1.07 23.53 -18.38
CA THR A 236 1.81 23.08 -17.21
C THR A 236 2.89 22.08 -17.64
N PRO A 237 4.17 22.39 -17.44
CA PRO A 237 5.26 21.52 -17.83
C PRO A 237 5.30 20.24 -16.99
N VAL A 238 5.64 19.13 -17.65
CA VAL A 238 6.01 17.86 -17.01
C VAL A 238 7.52 17.82 -16.92
N TYR A 239 8.04 17.62 -15.72
CA TYR A 239 9.48 17.48 -15.51
C TYR A 239 9.85 16.06 -15.14
N ASN A 240 10.98 15.60 -15.68
CA ASN A 240 11.69 14.48 -15.08
C ASN A 240 12.29 14.90 -13.74
N TRP A 241 12.47 13.93 -12.85
CA TRP A 241 12.96 14.16 -11.49
C TRP A 241 14.36 14.83 -11.47
N ASP A 242 15.16 14.62 -12.50
CA ASP A 242 16.50 15.19 -12.71
C ASP A 242 16.51 16.49 -13.53
N ARG A 243 15.33 16.98 -13.97
CA ARG A 243 15.16 18.13 -14.88
C ARG A 243 15.90 17.99 -16.22
N ALA A 244 16.33 16.79 -16.59
CA ALA A 244 17.02 16.50 -17.85
C ALA A 244 16.09 15.79 -18.86
N TYR A 245 16.58 15.66 -20.08
CA TYR A 245 15.87 15.07 -21.21
C TYR A 245 16.85 14.23 -22.03
N PHE A 246 16.51 12.96 -22.29
CA PHE A 246 17.40 12.04 -23.02
C PHE A 246 17.08 11.94 -24.51
N GLY A 247 16.13 12.74 -25.02
CA GLY A 247 15.71 12.68 -26.41
C GLY A 247 14.98 11.38 -26.70
N ASN A 248 15.24 10.78 -27.86
CA ASN A 248 14.58 9.54 -28.24
C ASN A 248 15.23 8.35 -27.53
N ILE A 249 14.46 7.67 -26.70
CA ILE A 249 14.89 6.47 -25.96
C ILE A 249 13.92 5.31 -26.19
N THR A 250 14.33 4.07 -25.93
CA THR A 250 13.43 2.92 -26.05
C THR A 250 12.41 2.90 -24.90
N LEU A 251 11.25 2.29 -25.14
CA LEU A 251 10.20 2.09 -24.14
C LEU A 251 10.74 1.39 -22.89
N GLN A 252 11.58 0.37 -23.08
CA GLN A 252 12.29 -0.33 -22.02
C GLN A 252 13.17 0.61 -21.19
N TYR A 253 13.99 1.44 -21.85
CA TYR A 253 14.87 2.37 -21.15
C TYR A 253 14.11 3.48 -20.42
N ALA A 254 13.00 3.95 -20.99
CA ALA A 254 12.12 4.92 -20.37
C ALA A 254 11.53 4.40 -19.05
N LEU A 255 11.07 3.14 -19.03
CA LEU A 255 10.58 2.50 -17.80
C LEU A 255 11.73 2.20 -16.82
N GLN A 256 12.87 1.71 -17.32
CA GLN A 256 14.08 1.41 -16.55
C GLN A 256 14.58 2.61 -15.74
N GLN A 257 14.59 3.80 -16.37
CA GLN A 257 15.03 5.06 -15.77
C GLN A 257 13.88 5.86 -15.14
N SER A 258 12.66 5.31 -15.17
CA SER A 258 11.47 5.93 -14.60
C SER A 258 11.25 7.37 -15.09
N ARG A 259 11.35 7.62 -16.41
CA ARG A 259 11.12 8.96 -16.97
C ARG A 259 9.65 9.36 -16.82
N ASN A 260 9.39 10.61 -16.44
CA ASN A 260 8.04 11.14 -16.19
C ASN A 260 7.38 11.59 -17.48
N VAL A 261 8.13 12.26 -18.36
CA VAL A 261 7.63 12.77 -19.63
C VAL A 261 7.05 11.64 -20.48
N THR A 262 7.82 10.57 -20.67
CA THR A 262 7.41 9.42 -21.49
C THR A 262 6.20 8.70 -20.89
N ALA A 263 6.06 8.69 -19.56
CA ALA A 263 4.91 8.11 -18.87
C ALA A 263 3.64 8.90 -19.17
N VAL A 264 3.68 10.23 -19.02
CA VAL A 264 2.54 11.11 -19.32
C VAL A 264 2.19 11.09 -20.81
N GLU A 265 3.20 11.12 -21.70
CA GLU A 265 3.00 11.00 -23.15
C GLU A 265 2.35 9.64 -23.51
N THR A 266 2.78 8.56 -22.85
CA THR A 266 2.21 7.21 -23.04
C THR A 266 0.76 7.16 -22.59
N LEU A 267 0.44 7.68 -21.40
CA LEU A 267 -0.94 7.74 -20.91
C LEU A 267 -1.83 8.57 -21.84
N ASN A 268 -1.31 9.66 -22.42
CA ASN A 268 -2.02 10.45 -23.42
C ASN A 268 -2.35 9.63 -24.69
N LYS A 269 -1.40 8.81 -25.17
CA LYS A 269 -1.63 7.92 -26.32
C LYS A 269 -2.63 6.79 -26.01
N VAL A 270 -2.63 6.28 -24.77
CA VAL A 270 -3.60 5.27 -24.31
C VAL A 270 -5.01 5.88 -24.21
N GLY A 271 -5.10 7.09 -23.67
CA GLY A 271 -6.34 7.75 -23.30
C GLY A 271 -6.82 7.36 -21.89
N LEU A 272 -7.34 8.36 -21.15
CA LEU A 272 -7.71 8.20 -19.73
C LEU A 272 -8.76 7.11 -19.49
N ASP A 273 -9.77 6.98 -20.35
CA ASP A 273 -10.84 5.97 -20.19
C ASP A 273 -10.33 4.54 -20.31
N ARG A 274 -9.40 4.30 -21.24
CA ARG A 274 -8.79 2.98 -21.45
C ARG A 274 -7.84 2.62 -20.31
N ALA A 275 -7.07 3.59 -19.83
CA ALA A 275 -6.21 3.42 -18.66
C ALA A 275 -7.04 3.14 -17.41
N LYS A 276 -8.13 3.89 -17.18
CA LYS A 276 -9.07 3.65 -16.08
C LYS A 276 -9.65 2.24 -16.16
N THR A 277 -10.16 1.84 -17.32
CA THR A 277 -10.70 0.47 -17.53
C THR A 277 -9.66 -0.61 -17.21
N PHE A 278 -8.40 -0.41 -17.59
CA PHE A 278 -7.31 -1.33 -17.29
C PHE A 278 -7.01 -1.41 -15.79
N LEU A 279 -6.91 -0.27 -15.11
CA LEU A 279 -6.69 -0.19 -13.66
C LEU A 279 -7.84 -0.82 -12.87
N ASN A 280 -9.09 -0.61 -13.28
CA ASN A 280 -10.26 -1.24 -12.65
C ASN A 280 -10.17 -2.78 -12.74
N GLY A 281 -9.65 -3.32 -13.85
CA GLY A 281 -9.36 -4.75 -14.00
C GLY A 281 -8.27 -5.28 -13.05
N LEU A 282 -7.45 -4.40 -12.49
CA LEU A 282 -6.41 -4.67 -11.48
C LEU A 282 -6.84 -4.27 -10.06
N GLY A 283 -8.12 -3.93 -9.84
CA GLY A 283 -8.66 -3.57 -8.53
C GLY A 283 -8.25 -2.18 -8.03
N ILE A 284 -7.79 -1.30 -8.93
CA ILE A 284 -7.52 0.11 -8.62
C ILE A 284 -8.56 0.96 -9.33
N ASP A 285 -9.39 1.65 -8.55
CA ASP A 285 -10.46 2.49 -9.09
C ASP A 285 -10.17 3.97 -8.85
N TYR A 286 -10.78 4.81 -9.68
CA TYR A 286 -10.72 6.27 -9.59
C TYR A 286 -12.10 6.86 -9.92
N PRO A 287 -12.57 7.88 -9.19
CA PRO A 287 -13.78 8.60 -9.59
C PRO A 287 -13.58 9.23 -10.98
N SER A 288 -12.43 9.90 -11.17
CA SER A 288 -11.94 10.44 -12.42
C SER A 288 -10.42 10.26 -12.53
N MET A 289 -9.94 10.08 -13.76
CA MET A 289 -8.49 10.07 -14.03
C MET A 289 -8.04 11.40 -14.64
N HIS A 290 -6.80 11.77 -14.34
CA HIS A 290 -6.10 12.91 -14.90
C HIS A 290 -4.73 12.46 -15.41
N TYR A 291 -4.10 13.23 -16.31
CA TYR A 291 -2.79 12.86 -16.84
C TYR A 291 -1.67 12.85 -15.79
N ALA A 292 -1.85 13.54 -14.66
CA ALA A 292 -0.98 13.43 -13.49
C ALA A 292 -0.96 12.00 -12.90
N ASN A 293 -2.02 11.20 -13.11
CA ASN A 293 -2.07 9.84 -12.62
C ASN A 293 -1.07 8.89 -13.28
N ALA A 294 -0.42 9.31 -14.37
CA ALA A 294 0.71 8.56 -14.93
C ALA A 294 1.86 8.42 -13.92
N ILE A 295 1.98 9.37 -12.99
CA ILE A 295 3.08 9.43 -12.02
C ILE A 295 2.61 9.63 -10.58
N SER A 296 1.32 9.43 -10.31
CA SER A 296 0.70 9.63 -9.00
C SER A 296 -0.53 8.76 -8.83
N SER A 297 -0.76 8.24 -7.63
CA SER A 297 -1.99 7.53 -7.29
C SER A 297 -3.07 8.43 -6.68
N ASN A 298 -2.82 9.73 -6.55
CA ASN A 298 -3.76 10.66 -5.92
C ASN A 298 -5.12 10.69 -6.62
N THR A 299 -6.14 10.92 -5.82
CA THR A 299 -7.55 10.96 -6.21
C THR A 299 -8.23 12.18 -5.59
N THR A 300 -9.28 12.67 -6.22
CA THR A 300 -10.10 13.79 -5.73
C THR A 300 -11.03 13.38 -4.58
N GLU A 301 -11.24 12.08 -4.37
CA GLU A 301 -12.10 11.54 -3.31
C GLU A 301 -11.30 10.69 -2.31
N SER A 302 -11.62 10.86 -1.02
CA SER A 302 -10.91 10.20 0.10
C SER A 302 -11.40 8.80 0.45
N ASN A 303 -12.39 8.26 -0.27
CA ASN A 303 -12.88 6.90 -0.02
C ASN A 303 -11.78 5.87 -0.38
N LYS A 304 -11.52 4.93 0.54
CA LYS A 304 -10.48 3.89 0.41
C LYS A 304 -10.64 2.98 -0.82
N GLN A 305 -11.85 2.93 -1.40
CA GLN A 305 -12.07 2.22 -2.66
C GLN A 305 -11.25 2.81 -3.82
N TYR A 306 -10.92 4.10 -3.76
CA TYR A 306 -10.15 4.80 -4.80
C TYR A 306 -8.67 4.91 -4.46
N GLY A 307 -7.83 5.02 -5.49
CA GLY A 307 -6.39 5.12 -5.33
C GLY A 307 -5.72 3.80 -4.94
N ALA A 308 -4.46 3.91 -4.50
CA ALA A 308 -3.57 2.78 -4.27
C ALA A 308 -3.15 2.64 -2.80
N SER A 309 -2.92 1.40 -2.39
CA SER A 309 -2.38 0.98 -1.08
C SER A 309 -1.39 -0.16 -1.32
N SER A 310 -0.65 -0.60 -0.31
CA SER A 310 0.32 -1.69 -0.53
C SER A 310 -0.40 -2.99 -0.86
N GLU A 311 -1.58 -3.20 -0.29
CA GLU A 311 -2.44 -4.32 -0.63
C GLU A 311 -2.86 -4.30 -2.11
N LYS A 312 -3.39 -3.17 -2.60
CA LYS A 312 -3.83 -3.04 -3.99
C LYS A 312 -2.66 -3.17 -4.97
N MET A 313 -1.52 -2.55 -4.66
CA MET A 313 -0.34 -2.57 -5.52
C MET A 313 0.31 -3.96 -5.59
N ALA A 314 0.37 -4.68 -4.47
CA ALA A 314 0.86 -6.05 -4.46
C ALA A 314 -0.02 -6.96 -5.32
N ALA A 315 -1.35 -6.85 -5.20
CA ALA A 315 -2.29 -7.62 -6.01
C ALA A 315 -2.28 -7.23 -7.50
N ALA A 316 -2.14 -5.94 -7.82
CA ALA A 316 -2.04 -5.46 -9.20
C ALA A 316 -0.76 -6.00 -9.88
N TYR A 317 0.39 -5.94 -9.19
CA TYR A 317 1.66 -6.44 -9.72
C TYR A 317 1.71 -7.96 -9.80
N ALA A 318 0.98 -8.68 -8.93
CA ALA A 318 0.85 -10.13 -9.03
C ALA A 318 0.28 -10.59 -10.38
N ALA A 319 -0.56 -9.78 -11.02
CA ALA A 319 -1.08 -10.08 -12.35
C ALA A 319 0.03 -10.11 -13.42
N PHE A 320 1.11 -9.33 -13.29
CA PHE A 320 2.25 -9.46 -14.19
C PHE A 320 2.98 -10.79 -13.97
N ALA A 321 3.15 -11.19 -12.72
CA ALA A 321 3.87 -12.41 -12.34
C ALA A 321 3.21 -13.70 -12.87
N ASN A 322 1.88 -13.72 -12.99
CA ASN A 322 1.10 -14.93 -13.26
C ASN A 322 0.50 -15.00 -14.68
N GLY A 323 0.97 -14.15 -15.62
CA GLY A 323 0.48 -14.15 -17.00
C GLY A 323 -0.80 -13.35 -17.24
N GLY A 324 -1.17 -12.47 -16.32
CA GLY A 324 -2.20 -11.44 -16.54
C GLY A 324 -3.52 -11.67 -15.81
N THR A 325 -3.55 -12.50 -14.78
CA THR A 325 -4.75 -12.77 -13.98
C THR A 325 -4.71 -11.97 -12.68
N TYR A 326 -5.70 -11.10 -12.48
CA TYR A 326 -5.89 -10.42 -11.21
C TYR A 326 -6.63 -11.32 -10.22
N TYR A 327 -6.08 -11.44 -9.01
CA TYR A 327 -6.75 -12.06 -7.87
C TYR A 327 -6.95 -11.00 -6.78
N LYS A 328 -8.21 -10.70 -6.46
CA LYS A 328 -8.58 -9.89 -5.29
C LYS A 328 -7.86 -10.39 -4.01
N PRO A 329 -7.28 -9.48 -3.19
CA PRO A 329 -6.70 -9.82 -1.90
C PRO A 329 -7.64 -10.66 -1.01
N MET A 330 -7.09 -11.70 -0.37
CA MET A 330 -7.86 -12.62 0.47
C MET A 330 -7.10 -13.00 1.74
N TYR A 331 -7.62 -12.61 2.91
CA TYR A 331 -7.09 -12.94 4.24
C TYR A 331 -7.67 -14.21 4.85
N ILE A 332 -8.89 -14.59 4.47
CA ILE A 332 -9.58 -15.78 4.99
C ILE A 332 -9.85 -16.81 3.89
N HIS A 333 -9.79 -18.10 4.20
CA HIS A 333 -10.19 -19.17 3.29
C HIS A 333 -11.35 -20.03 3.83
N LYS A 334 -11.67 -19.94 5.12
CA LYS A 334 -12.81 -20.67 5.69
C LYS A 334 -13.30 -20.03 7.00
N VAL A 335 -14.62 -20.04 7.18
CA VAL A 335 -15.29 -19.68 8.44
C VAL A 335 -16.17 -20.86 8.88
N VAL A 336 -16.13 -21.20 10.16
CA VAL A 336 -17.00 -22.19 10.80
C VAL A 336 -17.85 -21.47 11.86
N PHE A 337 -19.16 -21.47 11.67
CA PHE A 337 -20.11 -20.80 12.54
C PHE A 337 -20.39 -21.61 13.81
N SER A 338 -20.92 -20.95 14.84
CA SER A 338 -21.28 -21.56 16.12
C SER A 338 -22.29 -22.72 16.03
N ASP A 339 -23.06 -22.83 14.94
CA ASP A 339 -23.99 -23.93 14.67
C ASP A 339 -23.34 -25.11 13.94
N GLY A 340 -22.04 -25.03 13.63
CA GLY A 340 -21.25 -26.02 12.91
C GLY A 340 -21.29 -25.89 11.38
N SER A 341 -22.08 -24.96 10.84
CA SER A 341 -22.09 -24.66 9.40
C SER A 341 -20.77 -24.02 8.97
N LYS A 342 -20.42 -24.17 7.68
CA LYS A 342 -19.11 -23.75 7.15
C LYS A 342 -19.29 -22.95 5.86
N LYS A 343 -18.48 -21.91 5.69
CA LYS A 343 -18.34 -21.17 4.44
C LYS A 343 -16.87 -21.18 4.02
N GLU A 344 -16.57 -21.65 2.82
CA GLU A 344 -15.23 -21.65 2.25
C GLU A 344 -15.11 -20.54 1.20
N PHE A 345 -13.91 -19.96 1.12
CA PHE A 345 -13.60 -18.83 0.26
C PHE A 345 -12.46 -19.23 -0.68
N SER A 346 -12.66 -18.94 -1.97
CA SER A 346 -11.64 -19.14 -3.00
C SER A 346 -11.77 -18.04 -4.05
N ASN A 347 -10.66 -17.74 -4.72
CA ASN A 347 -10.61 -16.71 -5.73
C ASN A 347 -10.42 -17.35 -7.09
N VAL A 348 -11.41 -17.18 -7.98
CA VAL A 348 -11.33 -17.70 -9.35
C VAL A 348 -10.46 -16.83 -10.26
N GLY A 349 -10.14 -15.60 -9.82
CA GLY A 349 -9.38 -14.63 -10.60
C GLY A 349 -10.15 -14.06 -11.78
N THR A 350 -9.66 -12.93 -12.30
CA THR A 350 -10.18 -12.28 -13.50
C THR A 350 -9.03 -11.93 -14.42
N ARG A 351 -9.16 -12.22 -15.72
CA ARG A 351 -8.14 -11.82 -16.72
C ARG A 351 -8.08 -10.30 -16.82
N ALA A 352 -6.97 -9.70 -16.40
CA ALA A 352 -6.73 -8.26 -16.44
C ALA A 352 -5.94 -7.80 -17.67
N MET A 353 -5.04 -8.66 -18.18
CA MET A 353 -4.25 -8.38 -19.38
C MET A 353 -3.88 -9.66 -20.13
N LYS A 354 -3.39 -9.54 -21.36
CA LYS A 354 -2.84 -10.69 -22.09
C LYS A 354 -1.53 -11.18 -21.46
N GLU A 355 -1.27 -12.47 -21.60
CA GLU A 355 -0.01 -13.09 -21.18
C GLU A 355 1.20 -12.44 -21.87
N THR A 356 1.04 -12.07 -23.15
CA THR A 356 2.07 -11.31 -23.89
C THR A 356 2.35 -9.95 -23.27
N THR A 357 1.32 -9.24 -22.79
CA THR A 357 1.46 -7.95 -22.10
C THR A 357 2.19 -8.15 -20.77
N ALA A 358 1.76 -9.14 -19.98
CA ALA A 358 2.37 -9.48 -18.70
C ALA A 358 3.86 -9.85 -18.84
N TYR A 359 4.21 -10.64 -19.85
CA TYR A 359 5.59 -11.02 -20.14
C TYR A 359 6.44 -9.82 -20.56
N MET A 360 5.97 -9.00 -21.52
CA MET A 360 6.72 -7.81 -21.97
C MET A 360 6.96 -6.82 -20.82
N MET A 361 5.96 -6.60 -19.96
CA MET A 361 6.10 -5.76 -18.77
C MET A 361 7.08 -6.35 -17.76
N THR A 362 7.03 -7.67 -17.53
CA THR A 362 7.99 -8.36 -16.67
C THR A 362 9.41 -8.25 -17.19
N ASP A 363 9.62 -8.40 -18.51
CA ASP A 363 10.93 -8.27 -19.14
C ASP A 363 11.51 -6.86 -18.95
N MET A 364 10.70 -5.82 -19.20
CA MET A 364 11.13 -4.43 -18.96
C MET A 364 11.35 -4.13 -17.48
N MET A 365 10.52 -4.64 -16.57
CA MET A 365 10.67 -4.40 -15.13
C MET A 365 11.85 -5.16 -14.50
N LYS A 366 12.36 -6.23 -15.12
CA LYS A 366 13.66 -6.82 -14.72
C LYS A 366 14.79 -5.82 -14.90
N THR A 367 14.77 -5.03 -16.00
CA THR A 367 15.86 -4.08 -16.28
C THR A 367 15.91 -2.94 -15.27
N VAL A 368 14.76 -2.58 -14.66
CA VAL A 368 14.69 -1.63 -13.55
C VAL A 368 15.60 -2.06 -12.39
N LEU A 369 15.67 -3.37 -12.10
CA LEU A 369 16.49 -3.89 -11.00
C LEU A 369 17.95 -4.10 -11.42
N THR A 370 18.22 -4.55 -12.64
CA THR A 370 19.59 -4.85 -13.07
C THR A 370 20.37 -3.60 -13.48
N TYR A 371 19.71 -2.65 -14.15
CA TYR A 371 20.36 -1.49 -14.80
C TYR A 371 19.65 -0.14 -14.52
N GLY A 372 18.60 -0.15 -13.70
CA GLY A 372 17.75 1.03 -13.47
C GLY A 372 17.68 1.46 -12.01
N THR A 373 16.56 2.13 -11.70
CA THR A 373 16.33 2.76 -10.39
C THR A 373 16.19 1.76 -9.23
N GLY A 374 15.84 0.50 -9.50
CA GLY A 374 15.51 -0.52 -8.50
C GLY A 374 16.69 -1.36 -8.02
N ARG A 375 17.93 -0.97 -8.31
CA ARG A 375 19.12 -1.80 -8.04
C ARG A 375 19.29 -2.22 -6.58
N GLY A 376 18.81 -1.41 -5.63
CA GLY A 376 18.82 -1.77 -4.20
C GLY A 376 18.08 -3.08 -3.89
N ALA A 377 17.04 -3.40 -4.67
CA ALA A 377 16.24 -4.62 -4.51
C ALA A 377 16.81 -5.86 -5.22
N TYR A 378 17.85 -5.72 -6.06
CA TYR A 378 18.28 -6.76 -6.99
C TYR A 378 18.96 -7.98 -6.32
N LEU A 379 18.37 -9.16 -6.49
CA LEU A 379 18.90 -10.46 -6.05
C LEU A 379 19.34 -11.26 -7.29
N PRO A 380 20.66 -11.46 -7.52
CA PRO A 380 21.16 -12.00 -8.79
C PRO A 380 20.80 -13.47 -9.05
N TRP A 381 20.46 -14.23 -8.01
CA TRP A 381 20.09 -15.65 -8.10
C TRP A 381 18.58 -15.88 -8.24
N LEU A 382 17.78 -14.83 -8.12
CA LEU A 382 16.33 -14.90 -8.09
C LEU A 382 15.73 -14.16 -9.28
N PRO A 383 15.04 -14.83 -10.22
CA PRO A 383 14.23 -14.16 -11.22
C PRO A 383 13.14 -13.30 -10.57
N GLN A 384 13.29 -11.99 -10.69
CA GLN A 384 12.38 -11.00 -10.12
C GLN A 384 12.29 -9.75 -10.99
N ALA A 385 11.15 -9.08 -10.89
CA ALA A 385 10.87 -7.82 -11.58
C ALA A 385 10.22 -6.84 -10.59
N GLY A 386 10.29 -5.55 -10.88
CA GLY A 386 9.71 -4.56 -9.99
C GLY A 386 9.96 -3.12 -10.42
N LYS A 387 9.47 -2.20 -9.60
CA LYS A 387 9.47 -0.77 -9.88
C LYS A 387 9.58 0.05 -8.60
N THR A 388 10.47 1.05 -8.62
CA THR A 388 10.52 2.10 -7.60
C THR A 388 9.37 3.10 -7.77
N GLY A 389 8.90 3.66 -6.67
CA GLY A 389 7.98 4.79 -6.66
C GLY A 389 8.54 5.90 -5.78
N THR A 390 8.50 7.13 -6.29
CA THR A 390 8.77 8.32 -5.51
C THR A 390 7.63 9.30 -5.80
N SER A 391 7.02 9.83 -4.74
CA SER A 391 5.98 10.86 -4.83
C SER A 391 6.58 12.26 -4.78
N ASN A 392 5.78 13.29 -5.08
CA ASN A 392 6.24 14.68 -5.02
C ASN A 392 5.41 15.49 -4.02
N TYR A 393 6.08 16.48 -3.41
CA TYR A 393 5.40 17.62 -2.83
C TYR A 393 4.87 18.53 -3.95
N THR A 394 3.84 19.32 -3.65
CA THR A 394 3.45 20.43 -4.53
C THR A 394 4.49 21.55 -4.44
N ASP A 395 4.56 22.41 -5.46
CA ASP A 395 5.47 23.58 -5.44
C ASP A 395 5.19 24.48 -4.22
N GLU A 396 3.92 24.66 -3.86
CA GLU A 396 3.49 25.40 -2.67
C GLU A 396 3.99 24.76 -1.37
N GLU A 397 3.92 23.43 -1.25
CA GLU A 397 4.43 22.72 -0.08
C GLU A 397 5.94 22.89 0.07
N VAL A 398 6.67 22.81 -1.04
CA VAL A 398 8.12 23.03 -1.04
C VAL A 398 8.47 24.45 -0.60
N GLU A 399 7.80 25.45 -1.17
CA GLU A 399 8.05 26.88 -0.88
C GLU A 399 7.69 27.25 0.58
N ASN A 400 6.51 26.83 1.04
CA ASN A 400 5.96 27.28 2.32
C ASN A 400 6.40 26.44 3.52
N HIS A 401 6.62 25.14 3.32
CA HIS A 401 6.83 24.19 4.42
C HIS A 401 8.19 23.52 4.38
N ILE A 402 8.55 22.86 3.27
CA ILE A 402 9.74 22.00 3.23
C ILE A 402 11.03 22.83 3.24
N LYS A 403 11.06 23.93 2.47
CA LYS A 403 12.20 24.87 2.40
C LYS A 403 13.55 24.19 2.16
N ASN A 404 13.53 23.08 1.41
CA ASN A 404 14.71 22.31 1.03
C ASN A 404 14.78 22.24 -0.49
N THR A 405 15.94 22.59 -1.04
CA THR A 405 16.19 22.59 -2.49
C THR A 405 16.85 21.30 -2.99
N GLY A 406 17.16 20.37 -2.09
CA GLY A 406 17.68 19.04 -2.40
C GLY A 406 16.60 18.06 -2.85
N TYR A 407 17.01 16.82 -3.14
CA TYR A 407 16.09 15.74 -3.49
C TYR A 407 15.33 15.27 -2.24
N VAL A 408 14.03 15.54 -2.21
CA VAL A 408 13.12 15.27 -1.07
C VAL A 408 11.80 14.74 -1.59
N ALA A 409 11.15 13.87 -0.81
CA ALA A 409 9.83 13.32 -1.14
C ALA A 409 9.00 13.04 0.12
N PRO A 410 7.65 13.10 0.06
CA PRO A 410 6.81 12.69 1.18
C PRO A 410 6.77 11.17 1.37
N ASP A 411 6.80 10.45 0.25
CA ASP A 411 6.61 9.00 0.22
C ASP A 411 7.57 8.36 -0.80
N GLU A 412 8.16 7.21 -0.43
CA GLU A 412 8.99 6.35 -1.28
C GLU A 412 8.47 4.91 -1.24
N MET A 413 8.48 4.21 -2.37
CA MET A 413 7.94 2.85 -2.51
C MET A 413 8.83 1.95 -3.33
N PHE A 414 8.63 0.65 -3.12
CA PHE A 414 9.08 -0.38 -4.04
C PHE A 414 7.98 -1.43 -4.20
N VAL A 415 7.64 -1.78 -5.44
CA VAL A 415 6.76 -2.90 -5.73
C VAL A 415 7.52 -3.89 -6.59
N GLY A 416 7.67 -5.12 -6.11
CA GLY A 416 8.37 -6.16 -6.84
C GLY A 416 7.68 -7.50 -6.71
N TYR A 417 8.04 -8.42 -7.58
CA TYR A 417 7.47 -9.75 -7.59
C TYR A 417 8.44 -10.79 -8.16
N THR A 418 8.23 -12.02 -7.69
CA THR A 418 8.78 -13.25 -8.22
C THR A 418 7.65 -14.05 -8.87
N ARG A 419 7.94 -15.27 -9.31
CA ARG A 419 6.90 -16.20 -9.79
C ARG A 419 5.98 -16.75 -8.69
N LYS A 420 6.30 -16.51 -7.41
CA LYS A 420 5.50 -17.00 -6.27
C LYS A 420 4.83 -15.87 -5.50
N TYR A 421 5.53 -14.76 -5.28
CA TYR A 421 5.07 -13.69 -4.40
C TYR A 421 5.19 -12.34 -5.08
N SER A 422 4.21 -11.47 -4.82
CA SER A 422 4.27 -10.05 -5.12
C SER A 422 4.22 -9.27 -3.82
N MET A 423 5.09 -8.28 -3.68
CA MET A 423 5.20 -7.46 -2.48
C MET A 423 5.28 -5.99 -2.86
N ALA A 424 4.44 -5.19 -2.22
CA ALA A 424 4.50 -3.74 -2.29
C ALA A 424 4.91 -3.18 -0.93
N VAL A 425 5.82 -2.22 -0.93
CA VAL A 425 6.36 -1.55 0.26
C VAL A 425 6.21 -0.05 0.06
N TRP A 426 5.56 0.61 1.01
CA TRP A 426 5.52 2.06 1.16
C TRP A 426 6.35 2.47 2.37
N THR A 427 7.03 3.61 2.26
CA THR A 427 7.77 4.26 3.35
C THR A 427 7.50 5.76 3.35
N GLY A 428 7.42 6.36 4.53
CA GLY A 428 7.16 7.78 4.70
C GLY A 428 6.91 8.12 6.17
N TYR A 429 6.82 9.41 6.48
CA TYR A 429 6.55 9.85 7.85
C TYR A 429 5.05 10.00 8.09
N SER A 430 4.59 9.71 9.31
CA SER A 430 3.18 9.91 9.73
C SER A 430 2.71 11.34 9.44
N ASN A 431 3.54 12.34 9.74
CA ASN A 431 3.37 13.67 9.19
C ASN A 431 3.93 13.71 7.76
N ARG A 432 3.04 13.80 6.75
CA ARG A 432 3.43 13.85 5.33
C ARG A 432 4.41 14.98 5.00
N LEU A 433 4.38 16.11 5.73
CA LEU A 433 5.27 17.24 5.50
C LEU A 433 6.68 17.05 6.07
N THR A 434 6.96 15.94 6.75
CA THR A 434 8.34 15.55 7.08
C THR A 434 8.95 14.84 5.86
N PRO A 435 9.99 15.40 5.23
CA PRO A 435 10.54 14.85 4.00
C PRO A 435 11.43 13.63 4.25
N ILE A 436 11.32 12.64 3.38
CA ILE A 436 12.35 11.62 3.18
C ILE A 436 13.56 12.28 2.55
N VAL A 437 14.74 11.99 3.10
CA VAL A 437 16.04 12.48 2.62
C VAL A 437 17.10 11.37 2.69
N GLY A 438 18.16 11.50 1.90
CA GLY A 438 19.36 10.64 1.99
C GLY A 438 19.03 9.15 1.87
N ASP A 439 19.52 8.35 2.82
CA ASP A 439 19.35 6.89 2.82
C ASP A 439 17.90 6.44 3.05
N GLY A 440 17.00 7.34 3.47
CA GLY A 440 15.57 7.06 3.56
C GLY A 440 14.96 6.59 2.24
N PHE A 441 15.48 7.07 1.10
CA PHE A 441 15.06 6.64 -0.24
C PHE A 441 15.38 5.17 -0.56
N LEU A 442 16.26 4.53 0.22
CA LEU A 442 16.65 3.14 0.00
C LEU A 442 15.85 2.15 0.83
N VAL A 443 15.08 2.62 1.82
CA VAL A 443 14.43 1.78 2.83
C VAL A 443 13.40 0.84 2.18
N ALA A 444 12.52 1.35 1.31
CA ALA A 444 11.49 0.53 0.68
C ALA A 444 12.07 -0.67 -0.10
N ALA A 445 13.12 -0.42 -0.89
CA ALA A 445 13.81 -1.46 -1.65
C ALA A 445 14.56 -2.46 -0.74
N LYS A 446 15.16 -2.00 0.37
CA LYS A 446 15.83 -2.85 1.35
C LYS A 446 14.85 -3.75 2.11
N VAL A 447 13.69 -3.23 2.50
CA VAL A 447 12.61 -4.01 3.13
C VAL A 447 12.11 -5.10 2.19
N TYR A 448 11.80 -4.75 0.93
CA TYR A 448 11.44 -5.72 -0.10
C TYR A 448 12.53 -6.80 -0.25
N ARG A 449 13.79 -6.38 -0.41
CA ARG A 449 14.93 -7.28 -0.60
C ARG A 449 15.04 -8.28 0.55
N SER A 450 14.95 -7.81 1.80
CA SER A 450 15.06 -8.66 2.98
C SER A 450 13.95 -9.70 3.01
N MET A 451 12.69 -9.26 2.83
CA MET A 451 11.54 -10.14 2.90
C MET A 451 11.52 -11.17 1.76
N ILE A 452 11.80 -10.75 0.54
CA ILE A 452 11.82 -11.67 -0.62
C ILE A 452 13.03 -12.61 -0.59
N THR A 453 14.16 -12.20 0.00
CA THR A 453 15.27 -13.12 0.28
C THR A 453 14.79 -14.25 1.16
N TYR A 454 14.21 -13.92 2.32
CA TYR A 454 13.67 -14.90 3.28
C TYR A 454 12.65 -15.85 2.65
N LEU A 455 11.68 -15.31 1.90
CA LEU A 455 10.65 -16.10 1.23
C LEU A 455 11.19 -17.00 0.09
N SER A 456 12.45 -16.82 -0.31
CA SER A 456 13.06 -17.50 -1.45
C SER A 456 14.28 -18.37 -1.09
N GLU A 457 14.69 -18.45 0.19
CA GLU A 457 15.95 -19.08 0.65
C GLU A 457 16.17 -20.52 0.15
N ASP A 458 15.10 -21.29 -0.03
CA ASP A 458 15.18 -22.70 -0.46
C ASP A 458 14.75 -22.92 -1.92
N THR A 459 14.70 -21.86 -2.72
CA THR A 459 14.23 -21.94 -4.11
C THR A 459 15.30 -21.46 -5.08
N HIS A 460 15.57 -22.28 -6.10
CA HIS A 460 16.29 -21.85 -7.30
C HIS A 460 15.29 -21.81 -8.47
N PRO A 461 14.32 -20.87 -8.46
CA PRO A 461 13.23 -20.91 -9.41
C PRO A 461 13.74 -20.57 -10.80
N GLU A 462 13.19 -21.26 -11.81
CA GLU A 462 13.39 -20.91 -13.20
C GLU A 462 12.72 -19.57 -13.53
N ASP A 463 13.26 -18.90 -14.54
CA ASP A 463 12.72 -17.64 -15.04
C ASP A 463 11.34 -17.83 -15.74
N TRP A 464 10.63 -16.74 -16.01
CA TRP A 464 9.40 -16.73 -16.81
C TRP A 464 9.66 -17.22 -18.24
N THR A 465 8.82 -18.15 -18.69
CA THR A 465 8.81 -18.61 -20.08
C THR A 465 8.12 -17.58 -20.97
N MET A 466 8.71 -17.27 -22.13
CA MET A 466 8.09 -16.39 -23.12
C MET A 466 6.86 -17.07 -23.73
N PRO A 467 5.66 -16.44 -23.70
CA PRO A 467 4.46 -17.01 -24.29
C PRO A 467 4.48 -16.92 -25.81
N ASP A 468 3.61 -17.71 -26.45
CA ASP A 468 3.34 -17.62 -27.88
C ASP A 468 2.84 -16.22 -28.27
N GLY A 469 3.16 -15.80 -29.49
CA GLY A 469 2.79 -14.46 -29.99
C GLY A 469 3.88 -13.40 -29.77
N LEU A 470 5.01 -13.76 -29.16
CA LEU A 470 6.18 -12.91 -29.00
C LEU A 470 7.42 -13.52 -29.65
N PHE A 471 8.38 -12.68 -30.01
CA PHE A 471 9.74 -13.08 -30.35
C PHE A 471 10.75 -12.10 -29.75
N ARG A 472 11.98 -12.58 -29.54
CA ARG A 472 13.09 -11.78 -29.02
C ARG A 472 14.07 -11.44 -30.14
N ASN A 473 14.52 -10.19 -30.18
CA ASN A 473 15.63 -9.75 -31.02
C ASN A 473 16.56 -8.85 -30.18
N GLY A 474 17.77 -9.34 -29.93
CA GLY A 474 18.68 -8.72 -28.96
C GLY A 474 18.08 -8.73 -27.55
N GLU A 475 18.18 -7.59 -26.87
CA GLU A 475 17.61 -7.39 -25.53
C GLU A 475 16.12 -7.06 -25.52
N PHE A 476 15.49 -6.87 -26.68
CA PHE A 476 14.10 -6.42 -26.79
C PHE A 476 13.14 -7.53 -27.19
N VAL A 477 11.88 -7.36 -26.77
CA VAL A 477 10.77 -8.28 -27.04
C VAL A 477 9.76 -7.60 -27.95
N PHE A 478 9.28 -8.34 -28.94
CA PHE A 478 8.38 -7.86 -29.99
C PHE A 478 7.17 -8.77 -30.05
N LYS A 479 5.99 -8.19 -30.31
CA LYS A 479 4.82 -8.97 -30.73
C LYS A 479 5.02 -9.50 -32.15
N ASN A 480 4.45 -10.67 -32.44
CA ASN A 480 4.45 -11.19 -33.80
C ASN A 480 3.79 -10.19 -34.76
N GLY A 481 4.48 -9.89 -35.87
CA GLY A 481 4.04 -8.88 -36.83
C GLY A 481 4.26 -7.43 -36.39
N ALA A 482 5.03 -7.19 -35.31
CA ALA A 482 5.43 -5.85 -34.89
C ALA A 482 6.08 -5.08 -36.05
N ARG A 483 5.73 -3.81 -36.16
CA ARG A 483 6.24 -2.94 -37.23
C ARG A 483 7.74 -2.71 -37.01
N PRO A 484 8.57 -2.75 -38.07
CA PRO A 484 9.97 -2.39 -37.96
C PRO A 484 10.07 -0.87 -37.78
N ILE A 485 10.00 -0.39 -36.54
CA ILE A 485 10.32 1.01 -36.17
C ILE A 485 11.73 1.08 -35.57
N TRP A 486 12.57 0.08 -35.86
CA TRP A 486 14.00 0.18 -35.59
C TRP A 486 14.64 1.01 -36.68
N THR A 487 14.69 2.32 -36.46
CA THR A 487 15.66 3.19 -37.12
C THR A 487 16.93 3.13 -36.29
N GLU A 488 18.05 2.71 -36.87
CA GLU A 488 19.35 2.91 -36.23
C GLU A 488 19.48 4.38 -35.81
N PRO A 489 19.92 4.66 -34.58
CA PRO A 489 20.27 6.02 -34.21
C PRO A 489 21.35 6.51 -35.17
N SER A 490 21.07 7.55 -35.97
CA SER A 490 22.14 8.23 -36.70
C SER A 490 23.11 8.76 -35.66
N THR A 491 24.37 8.35 -35.70
CA THR A 491 25.45 8.91 -34.89
C THR A 491 25.41 10.43 -35.02
N GLN A 492 24.99 11.13 -33.97
CA GLN A 492 25.10 12.58 -33.91
C GLN A 492 26.60 12.91 -33.95
N GLN A 493 27.01 13.52 -35.05
CA GLN A 493 28.33 14.10 -35.20
C GLN A 493 28.50 15.13 -34.08
N SER A 494 29.48 14.90 -33.21
CA SER A 494 29.85 15.81 -32.13
C SER A 494 30.06 17.21 -32.69
N SER A 495 29.22 18.16 -32.28
CA SER A 495 29.50 19.57 -32.51
C SER A 495 30.75 19.94 -31.73
N THR A 496 31.88 20.06 -32.43
CA THR A 496 33.07 20.73 -31.91
C THR A 496 32.68 22.15 -31.51
N ALA A 497 32.77 22.44 -30.23
CA ALA A 497 32.70 23.80 -29.72
C ALA A 497 33.84 24.62 -30.33
N GLU A 498 33.52 25.65 -31.11
CA GLU A 498 34.48 26.70 -31.44
C GLU A 498 34.88 27.41 -30.15
N SER A 499 36.13 27.25 -29.76
CA SER A 499 36.74 27.98 -28.66
C SER A 499 36.91 29.45 -29.07
N SER A 500 36.15 30.34 -28.45
CA SER A 500 36.44 31.78 -28.47
C SER A 500 37.66 32.06 -27.59
N SER A 501 38.85 32.11 -28.18
CA SER A 501 40.05 32.63 -27.53
C SER A 501 40.06 34.15 -27.58
N SER A 502 39.80 34.80 -26.45
CA SER A 502 40.06 36.23 -26.27
C SER A 502 41.56 36.44 -26.04
N SER A 503 42.29 36.81 -27.09
CA SER A 503 43.65 37.34 -26.98
C SER A 503 43.60 38.85 -26.82
N SER A 504 44.08 39.31 -25.66
CA SER A 504 44.37 40.70 -25.36
C SER A 504 45.59 41.17 -26.16
N ASP A 505 45.41 42.09 -27.11
CA ASP A 505 46.52 42.81 -27.74
C ASP A 505 46.49 44.29 -27.35
N SER A 506 47.51 44.67 -26.59
CA SER A 506 47.91 46.03 -26.25
C SER A 506 48.52 46.72 -27.47
N SER A 507 47.84 47.72 -28.03
CA SER A 507 48.41 48.58 -29.08
C SER A 507 49.04 49.84 -28.46
N THR A 508 50.37 49.84 -28.41
CA THR A 508 51.22 50.97 -28.06
C THR A 508 51.20 52.01 -29.17
N SER A 509 50.91 53.25 -28.82
CA SER A 509 50.91 54.42 -29.70
C SER A 509 52.34 54.89 -29.99
N GLN A 510 52.73 54.91 -31.27
CA GLN A 510 53.87 55.66 -31.77
C GLN A 510 53.40 56.70 -32.79
N SER A 511 53.57 57.96 -32.39
CA SER A 511 53.37 59.16 -33.19
C SER A 511 54.57 59.39 -34.13
N SER A 512 54.30 59.48 -35.44
CA SER A 512 55.25 60.02 -36.41
C SER A 512 54.63 61.23 -37.11
N SER A 513 55.27 62.37 -36.88
CA SER A 513 55.02 63.70 -37.43
C SER A 513 55.22 63.77 -38.94
N THR A 514 54.32 64.45 -39.65
CA THR A 514 54.61 65.04 -40.97
C THR A 514 53.99 66.43 -41.07
N THR A 515 54.87 67.42 -41.24
CA THR A 515 54.62 68.85 -41.43
C THR A 515 54.10 69.13 -42.83
N PRO A 516 53.16 70.08 -43.03
CA PRO A 516 52.92 70.69 -44.34
C PRO A 516 53.52 72.10 -44.40
N SER A 517 54.32 72.37 -45.44
CA SER A 517 54.75 73.72 -45.79
C SER A 517 54.08 74.18 -47.08
N THR A 518 53.25 75.22 -46.91
CA THR A 518 53.07 76.43 -47.74
C THR A 518 52.69 76.30 -49.22
N ASN A 519 51.49 76.79 -49.55
CA ASN A 519 51.30 78.13 -50.13
C ASN A 519 50.00 78.77 -49.65
#